data_AF-A0A2D6FN91-F1
#
_entry.id   AF-A0A2D6FN91-F1
#
_cell.length_a   1.000
_cell.length_b   1.000
_cell.length_c   1.000
_cell.angle_alpha   90.00
_cell.angle_beta   90.00
_cell.angle_gamma   90.00
#
_symmetry.space_group_name_H-M   'P 1'
#
loop_
_entity.id
_entity.type
_entity.pdbx_description
1 polymer ?
#
loop_
_entity_poly.entity_id
_entity_poly.type
_entity_poly.pdbx_seq_one_letter_code
_entity_poly.pdbx_strand_id
1 'polypeptide(L)'
;MQFITVGNRRYPRVSLRWKDIVGDSAMQSSKESRQLVCPTIWTEGYIFDSFEEDGETYVRTFSTWAEIDEEVSFGDRNCFPISVLISESKDELERALLFMKEDRD
;
A
#
# COMPACT_ATOMS: atom_id res chain seq x y z
N MET A 1 -2.57 17.81 -4.04
CA MET A 1 -1.89 16.55 -3.67
C MET A 1 -0.53 16.51 -4.34
N GLN A 2 0.52 16.07 -3.64
CA GLN A 2 1.84 15.91 -4.25
C GLN A 2 1.90 14.59 -5.03
N PHE A 3 2.71 14.52 -6.09
CA PHE A 3 2.92 13.31 -6.89
C PHE A 3 4.34 13.30 -7.48
N ILE A 4 4.77 12.12 -7.94
CA ILE A 4 5.94 11.97 -8.82
C ILE A 4 5.49 11.49 -10.19
N THR A 5 6.31 11.74 -11.20
CA THR A 5 6.16 11.13 -12.52
C THR A 5 7.27 10.10 -12.69
N VAL A 6 6.90 8.87 -13.03
CA VAL A 6 7.86 7.81 -13.38
C VAL A 6 7.44 7.26 -14.74
N GLY A 7 8.34 7.32 -15.72
CA GLY A 7 7.97 7.16 -17.13
C GLY A 7 6.89 8.18 -17.54
N ASN A 8 5.76 7.69 -18.05
CA ASN A 8 4.64 8.52 -18.50
C ASN A 8 3.45 8.54 -17.53
N ARG A 9 3.65 8.14 -16.26
CA ARG A 9 2.55 8.00 -15.30
C ARG A 9 2.79 8.80 -14.04
N ARG A 10 1.74 9.46 -13.53
CA ARG A 10 1.77 10.18 -12.25
C ARG A 10 1.34 9.27 -11.10
N TYR A 11 2.07 9.33 -9.99
CA TYR A 11 1.84 8.54 -8.79
C TYR A 11 1.69 9.48 -7.58
N PRO A 12 0.50 9.57 -6.96
CA PRO A 12 0.27 10.46 -5.84
C PRO A 12 1.03 9.99 -4.60
N ARG A 13 1.64 10.94 -3.89
CA ARG A 13 2.30 10.70 -2.61
C ARG A 13 1.26 10.54 -1.51
N VAL A 14 1.49 9.56 -0.63
CA VAL A 14 0.64 9.27 0.53
C VAL A 14 1.44 8.97 1.79
N SER A 15 0.81 9.18 2.95
CA SER A 15 1.21 8.69 4.26
C SER A 15 0.09 7.79 4.82
N LEU A 16 0.28 6.48 4.74
CA LEU A 16 -0.73 5.49 5.12
C LEU A 16 -0.36 4.76 6.40
N ARG A 17 -1.37 4.48 7.23
CA ARG A 17 -1.29 3.64 8.42
C ARG A 17 -2.20 2.44 8.26
N TRP A 18 -1.65 1.25 8.40
CA TRP A 18 -2.38 0.00 8.21
C TRP A 18 -1.90 -1.09 9.16
N LYS A 19 -2.75 -2.11 9.36
CA LYS A 19 -2.38 -3.32 10.08
C LYS A 19 -1.73 -4.32 9.13
N ASP A 20 -0.47 -4.66 9.40
CA ASP A 20 0.22 -5.72 8.66
C ASP A 20 -0.16 -7.08 9.22
N ILE A 21 -0.91 -7.84 8.44
CA ILE A 21 -1.43 -9.13 8.87
C ILE A 21 -0.28 -10.12 8.94
N VAL A 22 0.01 -10.60 10.14
CA VAL A 22 1.08 -11.56 10.39
C VAL A 22 0.51 -12.93 10.75
N GLY A 23 1.29 -13.97 10.43
CA GLY A 23 1.03 -15.34 10.85
C GLY A 23 2.30 -15.98 11.39
N ASP A 24 2.13 -16.96 12.28
CA ASP A 24 3.19 -17.87 12.70
C ASP A 24 2.68 -19.29 12.46
N SER A 25 3.39 -20.05 11.62
CA SER A 25 3.04 -21.43 11.29
C SER A 25 3.56 -22.45 12.30
N ALA A 26 4.33 -22.03 13.30
CA ALA A 26 4.83 -22.90 14.35
C ALA A 26 3.74 -23.24 15.38
N MET A 27 3.89 -24.40 16.03
CA MET A 27 3.07 -24.74 17.19
C MET A 27 3.63 -24.02 18.42
N GLN A 28 2.81 -23.14 18.99
CA GLN A 28 3.17 -22.29 20.11
C GLN A 28 2.29 -22.58 21.32
N SER A 29 2.80 -22.28 22.52
CA SER A 29 1.98 -22.33 23.72
C SER A 29 0.91 -21.25 23.70
N SER A 30 -0.17 -21.42 24.48
CA SER A 30 -1.20 -20.38 24.62
C SER A 30 -0.64 -19.03 25.11
N LYS A 31 0.50 -19.02 25.79
CA LYS A 31 1.15 -17.78 26.25
C LYS A 31 1.77 -17.03 25.08
N GLU A 32 2.50 -17.73 24.22
CA GLU A 32 3.14 -17.16 23.02
C GLU A 32 2.10 -16.73 21.99
N SER A 33 1.04 -17.52 21.75
CA SER A 33 0.00 -17.15 20.78
C SER A 33 -0.73 -15.85 21.14
N ARG A 34 -0.85 -15.51 22.43
CA ARG A 34 -1.45 -14.23 22.87
C ARG A 34 -0.55 -13.01 22.60
N GLN A 35 0.73 -13.23 22.29
CA GLN A 35 1.68 -12.18 21.96
C GLN A 35 1.73 -11.91 20.45
N LEU A 36 1.10 -12.75 19.62
CA LEU A 36 1.00 -12.54 18.18
C LEU A 36 0.00 -11.40 17.90
N VAL A 37 0.52 -10.24 17.54
CA VAL A 37 -0.26 -9.03 17.27
C VAL A 37 0.15 -8.43 15.94
N CYS A 38 -0.82 -7.99 15.13
CA CYS A 38 -0.55 -7.30 13.88
C CYS A 38 0.06 -5.91 14.19
N PRO A 39 1.31 -5.64 13.73
CA PRO A 39 1.90 -4.33 13.90
C PRO A 39 1.13 -3.29 13.08
N THR A 40 1.17 -2.03 13.53
CA THR A 40 0.73 -0.90 12.71
C THR A 40 1.93 -0.41 11.92
N ILE A 41 1.84 -0.43 10.59
CA ILE A 41 2.88 0.06 9.70
C ILE A 41 2.57 1.50 9.28
N TRP A 42 3.60 2.33 9.21
CA TRP A 42 3.56 3.65 8.60
C TRP A 42 4.28 3.61 7.26
N THR A 43 3.52 3.81 6.19
CA THR A 43 4.04 3.86 4.83
C THR A 43 4.06 5.30 4.37
N GLU A 44 5.25 5.82 4.08
CA GLU A 44 5.41 7.04 3.29
C GLU A 44 5.90 6.65 1.89
N GLY A 45 5.10 6.94 0.87
CA GLY A 45 5.38 6.48 -0.48
C GLY A 45 4.34 6.96 -1.47
N TYR A 46 4.09 6.14 -2.49
CA TYR A 46 3.21 6.47 -3.60
C TYR A 46 2.24 5.33 -3.90
N ILE A 47 1.03 5.66 -4.34
CA ILE A 47 0.06 4.66 -4.79
C ILE A 47 0.42 4.20 -6.18
N PHE A 48 0.69 2.89 -6.36
CA PHE A 48 0.90 2.28 -7.66
C PHE A 48 -0.42 2.08 -8.40
N ASP A 49 -1.41 1.45 -7.75
CA ASP A 49 -2.80 1.32 -8.19
C ASP A 49 -3.69 0.68 -7.12
N SER A 50 -4.93 0.39 -7.49
CA SER A 50 -5.84 -0.49 -6.76
C SER A 50 -6.45 -1.52 -7.71
N PHE A 51 -6.85 -2.66 -7.18
CA PHE A 51 -7.53 -3.73 -7.91
C PHE A 51 -8.49 -4.48 -6.98
N GLU A 52 -9.46 -5.18 -7.57
CA GLU A 52 -10.41 -6.01 -6.84
C GLU A 52 -10.03 -7.49 -6.97
N GLU A 53 -10.04 -8.22 -5.86
CA GLU A 53 -9.82 -9.67 -5.81
C GLU A 53 -10.74 -10.24 -4.73
N ASP A 54 -11.49 -11.30 -5.06
CA ASP A 54 -12.46 -11.94 -4.17
C ASP A 54 -13.46 -10.97 -3.47
N GLY A 55 -13.84 -9.89 -4.15
CA GLY A 55 -14.78 -8.89 -3.65
C GLY A 55 -14.18 -7.91 -2.63
N GLU A 56 -12.87 -7.92 -2.42
CA GLU A 56 -12.13 -6.96 -1.59
C GLU A 56 -11.23 -6.09 -2.48
N THR A 57 -11.09 -4.81 -2.13
CA THR A 57 -10.20 -3.91 -2.87
C THR A 57 -8.82 -3.90 -2.23
N TYR A 58 -7.80 -4.16 -3.04
CA TYR A 58 -6.40 -4.11 -2.67
C TYR A 58 -5.74 -2.84 -3.22
N VAL A 59 -4.72 -2.38 -2.52
CA VAL A 59 -3.90 -1.25 -2.92
C VAL A 59 -2.45 -1.68 -2.96
N ARG A 60 -1.75 -1.26 -4.01
CA ARG A 60 -0.31 -1.41 -4.13
C ARG A 60 0.38 -0.08 -3.95
N THR A 61 1.43 -0.08 -3.14
CA THR A 61 2.28 1.11 -2.93
C THR A 61 3.74 0.80 -3.26
N PHE A 62 4.54 1.83 -3.43
CA PHE A 62 6.00 1.76 -3.55
C PHE A 62 6.63 3.01 -2.92
N SER A 63 7.87 2.90 -2.46
CA SER A 63 8.63 4.05 -1.93
C SER A 63 9.93 4.32 -2.67
N THR A 64 10.43 3.37 -3.45
CA THR A 64 11.63 3.52 -4.28
C THR A 64 11.37 3.11 -5.72
N TRP A 65 12.11 3.69 -6.66
CA TRP A 65 12.08 3.33 -8.07
C TRP A 65 13.44 3.60 -8.72
N ALA A 66 13.71 2.91 -9.82
CA ALA A 66 14.91 3.09 -10.63
C ALA A 66 14.60 2.85 -12.10
N GLU A 67 15.29 3.55 -12.99
CA GLU A 67 15.31 3.27 -14.42
C GLU A 67 16.58 2.46 -14.73
N ILE A 68 16.39 1.21 -15.18
CA ILE A 68 17.47 0.27 -15.50
C ILE A 68 17.19 -0.26 -16.90
N ASP A 69 18.11 -0.09 -17.84
CA ASP A 69 18.00 -0.59 -19.21
C ASP A 69 16.65 -0.26 -19.90
N GLU A 70 16.21 1.01 -19.77
CA GLU A 70 14.92 1.52 -20.29
C GLU A 70 13.65 0.94 -19.61
N GLU A 71 13.80 0.09 -18.60
CA GLU A 71 12.70 -0.40 -17.78
C GLU A 71 12.62 0.32 -16.42
N VAL A 72 11.41 0.63 -16.00
CA VAL A 72 11.14 1.19 -14.67
C VAL A 72 10.91 0.05 -13.68
N SER A 73 11.76 -0.01 -12.66
CA SER A 73 11.63 -0.91 -11.51
C SER A 73 11.10 -0.17 -10.27
N PHE A 74 10.26 -0.83 -9.48
CA PHE A 74 9.67 -0.29 -8.25
C PHE A 74 10.06 -1.14 -7.02
N GLY A 75 10.52 -0.50 -5.96
CA GLY A 75 10.97 -1.09 -4.71
C GLY A 75 10.15 -0.63 -3.51
N ASP A 76 10.43 -1.24 -2.35
CA ASP A 76 9.71 -0.99 -1.09
C ASP A 76 8.20 -1.07 -1.27
N ARG A 77 7.79 -2.16 -1.94
CA ARG A 77 6.41 -2.37 -2.38
C ARG A 77 5.58 -2.99 -1.28
N ASN A 78 4.34 -2.52 -1.14
CA ASN A 78 3.35 -3.16 -0.27
C ASN A 78 2.10 -3.50 -1.08
N CYS A 79 1.37 -4.52 -0.63
CA CYS A 79 0.07 -4.90 -1.17
C CYS A 79 -0.83 -5.30 -0.01
N PHE A 80 -1.91 -4.58 0.20
CA PHE A 80 -2.82 -4.83 1.32
C PHE A 80 -4.25 -4.45 0.96
N PRO A 81 -5.26 -5.12 1.56
CA PRO A 81 -6.65 -4.74 1.38
C PRO A 81 -6.95 -3.39 2.05
N ILE A 82 -7.85 -2.60 1.47
CA ILE A 82 -8.23 -1.30 2.04
C ILE A 82 -8.83 -1.46 3.45
N SER A 83 -9.44 -2.61 3.72
CA SER A 83 -10.04 -2.93 5.02
C SER A 83 -9.05 -2.92 6.20
N VAL A 84 -7.74 -3.09 5.97
CA VAL A 84 -6.71 -3.01 7.03
C VAL A 84 -6.16 -1.60 7.28
N LEU A 85 -6.56 -0.60 6.48
CA LEU A 85 -6.21 0.79 6.74
C LEU A 85 -6.93 1.30 7.97
N ILE A 86 -6.21 2.10 8.77
CA ILE A 86 -6.80 2.86 9.86
C ILE A 86 -7.62 4.01 9.26
N SER A 87 -8.72 4.39 9.92
CA SER A 87 -9.72 5.34 9.42
C SER A 87 -9.13 6.61 8.80
N GLU A 88 -8.12 7.24 9.40
CA GLU A 88 -7.57 8.49 8.87
C GLU A 88 -6.85 8.29 7.52
N SER A 89 -6.33 7.10 7.26
CA SER A 89 -5.64 6.78 6.01
C SER A 89 -6.58 6.37 4.88
N LYS A 90 -7.84 6.06 5.17
CA LYS A 90 -8.85 5.76 4.14
C LYS A 90 -9.17 7.00 3.31
N ASP A 91 -9.40 8.14 3.96
CA ASP A 91 -9.69 9.41 3.29
C ASP A 91 -8.52 9.85 2.38
N GLU A 92 -7.29 9.62 2.82
CA GLU A 92 -6.10 9.95 2.02
C GLU A 92 -5.95 9.05 0.80
N LEU A 93 -6.18 7.75 0.98
CA LEU A 93 -6.21 6.81 -0.12
C LEU A 93 -7.30 7.16 -1.13
N GLU A 94 -8.52 7.47 -0.68
CA GLU A 94 -9.64 7.81 -1.56
C GLU A 94 -9.32 9.02 -2.45
N ARG A 95 -8.73 10.08 -1.85
CA ARG A 95 -8.24 11.24 -2.61
C ARG A 95 -7.18 10.84 -3.64
N ALA A 96 -6.21 10.02 -3.24
CA ALA A 96 -5.16 9.52 -4.12
C ALA A 96 -5.72 8.73 -5.31
N LEU A 97 -6.67 7.83 -5.06
CA LEU A 97 -7.32 7.03 -6.09
C LEU A 97 -8.18 7.89 -7.04
N LEU A 98 -8.87 8.90 -6.52
CA LEU A 98 -9.63 9.85 -7.36
C LEU A 98 -8.71 10.60 -8.32
N PHE A 99 -7.60 11.15 -7.83
CA PHE A 99 -6.59 11.81 -8.66
C PHE A 99 -6.04 10.91 -9.77
N MET A 100 -5.82 9.63 -9.46
CA MET A 100 -5.32 8.67 -10.45
C MET A 100 -6.36 8.27 -11.50
N LYS A 101 -7.66 8.44 -11.21
CA LYS A 101 -8.73 8.26 -12.19
C LYS A 101 -8.79 9.46 -13.13
N GLU A 102 -8.75 10.68 -12.57
CA GLU A 102 -8.73 11.92 -13.35
C GLU A 102 -7.50 12.07 -14.26
N ASP A 103 -6.36 11.45 -13.93
CA ASP A 103 -5.14 11.45 -14.76
C ASP A 103 -5.25 10.53 -15.98
N ARG A 104 -6.22 9.60 -16.02
CA ARG A 104 -6.39 8.65 -17.11
C ARG A 104 -7.40 9.09 -18.16
N ASP A 105 -8.17 10.15 -17.86
CA ASP A 105 -9.17 10.77 -18.75
C ASP A 105 -8.57 11.96 -19.50
#